data_AF-A0A522QDS1-F1
#
_entry.id   AF-A0A522QDS1-F1
#
_cell.length_a   1.000
_cell.length_b   1.000
_cell.length_c   1.000
_cell.angle_alpha   90.00
_cell.angle_beta   90.00
_cell.angle_gamma   90.00
#
_symmetry.space_group_name_H-M   'P 1'
#
loop_
_entity.id
_entity.type
_entity.pdbx_description
1 polymer ?
#
loop_
_entity_poly.entity_id
_entity_poly.type
_entity_poly.pdbx_seq_one_letter_code
_entity_poly.pdbx_strand_id
1 'polypeptide(L)' 'MNGFVVAVLDAATNPDLAGADAQRVRERLAAAGLLADIAPRAGARPSSRAVATARRAAGTGRRLADLVSNGRE' A
#
# COMPACT_ATOMS: atom_id res chain seq x y z
N MET A 1 11.58 -8.72 -14.91
CA MET A 1 11.10 -7.82 -13.83
C MET A 1 10.72 -6.49 -14.48
N ASN A 2 9.58 -5.89 -14.13
CA ASN A 2 9.05 -4.69 -14.83
C ASN A 2 9.73 -3.41 -14.32
N GLY A 3 10.46 -2.70 -15.20
CA GLY A 3 11.26 -1.51 -14.83
C GLY A 3 10.44 -0.34 -14.26
N PHE A 4 9.16 -0.23 -14.63
CA PHE A 4 8.25 0.76 -14.04
C PHE A 4 7.97 0.46 -12.56
N VAL A 5 7.75 -0.81 -12.23
CA VAL A 5 7.49 -1.24 -10.85
C VAL A 5 8.68 -0.93 -9.96
N VAL A 6 9.90 -1.15 -10.47
CA VAL A 6 11.14 -0.80 -9.76
C VAL A 6 11.23 0.72 -9.56
N ALA A 7 11.02 1.53 -10.61
CA ALA A 7 11.08 2.98 -10.52
C ALA A 7 10.03 3.58 -9.56
N VAL A 8 8.81 3.03 -9.52
CA VAL A 8 7.76 3.47 -8.59
C VAL A 8 8.09 3.09 -7.15
N LEU A 9 8.59 1.88 -6.91
CA LEU A 9 9.01 1.45 -5.58
C LEU A 9 10.18 2.28 -5.07
N ASP A 10 11.15 2.56 -5.94
CA ASP A 10 12.32 3.37 -5.60
C ASP A 10 11.91 4.81 -5.26
N ALA A 11 11.01 5.41 -6.05
CA ALA A 11 10.42 6.72 -5.76
C ALA A 11 9.58 6.76 -4.47
N ALA A 12 8.95 5.64 -4.08
CA ALA A 12 8.20 5.54 -2.84
C ALA A 12 9.11 5.54 -1.60
N THR A 13 10.33 5.03 -1.74
CA THR A 13 11.38 5.06 -0.70
C THR A 13 12.26 6.31 -0.77
N ASN A 14 12.40 6.92 -1.94
CA ASN A 14 13.16 8.15 -2.14
C ASN A 14 12.44 9.12 -3.11
N PRO A 15 11.81 10.19 -2.60
CA PRO A 15 11.01 11.11 -3.40
C PRO A 15 11.83 11.89 -4.45
N ASP A 16 13.15 12.01 -4.30
CA ASP A 16 14.02 12.68 -5.29
C ASP A 16 14.17 11.86 -6.59
N LEU A 17 13.81 10.58 -6.56
CA LEU A 17 13.79 9.69 -7.74
C LEU A 17 12.46 9.78 -8.52
N ALA A 18 11.52 10.61 -8.08
CA ALA A 18 10.33 10.95 -8.83
C ALA A 18 10.68 11.85 -10.03
N GLY A 19 11.25 11.24 -11.07
CA GLY A 19 11.75 11.92 -12.27
C GLY A 19 10.89 11.73 -13.52
N ALA A 20 11.21 12.52 -14.56
CA ALA A 20 10.58 12.46 -15.88
C ALA A 20 10.67 11.09 -16.56
N ASP A 21 11.65 10.26 -16.19
CA ASP A 21 11.81 8.92 -16.74
C ASP A 21 10.70 7.96 -16.28
N ALA A 22 10.26 8.05 -15.02
CA ALA A 22 9.13 7.26 -14.53
C ALA A 22 7.82 7.64 -15.27
N GLN A 23 7.68 8.93 -15.61
CA GLN A 23 6.55 9.43 -16.40
C GLN A 23 6.60 8.90 -17.84
N ARG A 24 7.77 8.95 -18.48
CA ARG A 24 7.96 8.43 -19.85
C ARG A 24 7.70 6.93 -19.95
N VAL A 25 8.10 6.17 -18.94
CA VAL A 25 7.79 4.73 -18.87
C VAL A 25 6.29 4.50 -18.68
N ARG A 26 5.62 5.29 -17.82
CA ARG A 26 4.17 5.22 -17.63
C ARG A 26 3.40 5.48 -18.94
N GLU A 27 3.79 6.49 -19.70
CA GLU A 27 3.16 6.83 -20.99
C GLU A 27 3.28 5.68 -22.00
N ARG A 28 4.45 5.04 -22.09
CA ARG A 28 4.66 3.88 -22.98
C ARG A 28 3.82 2.67 -22.56
N LEU A 29 3.70 2.42 -21.25
CA LEU A 29 2.82 1.36 -20.73
C LEU A 29 1.33 1.67 -20.98
N ALA A 30 0.93 2.94 -20.85
CA ALA A 30 -0.42 3.38 -21.16
C ALA A 30 -0.76 3.14 -22.64
N ALA A 31 0.14 3.55 -23.55
CA ALA A 31 -0.01 3.36 -24.99
C ALA A 31 -0.08 1.87 -25.39
N ALA A 32 0.59 1.00 -24.63
CA ALA A 32 0.54 -0.45 -24.84
C ALA A 32 -0.68 -1.13 -24.18
N GLY A 33 -1.56 -0.39 -23.49
CA GLY A 33 -2.70 -0.96 -22.77
C GLY A 33 -2.30 -1.82 -21.56
N LEU A 34 -1.09 -1.61 -21.02
CA LEU A 34 -0.53 -2.40 -19.92
C LEU A 34 -0.73 -1.76 -18.54
N LEU A 35 -1.39 -0.60 -18.47
CA LEU A 35 -1.82 0.00 -17.22
C LEU A 35 -3.21 -0.50 -16.86
N ALA A 36 -3.36 -1.00 -15.64
CA ALA A 36 -4.67 -1.26 -15.08
C ALA A 36 -5.38 0.07 -14.81
N ASP A 37 -6.65 0.15 -15.22
CA ASP A 37 -7.50 1.28 -14.86
C ASP A 37 -7.91 1.10 -13.39
N ILE A 38 -7.20 1.80 -12.49
CA ILE A 38 -7.51 1.74 -11.07
C ILE A 38 -8.73 2.64 -10.86
N ALA A 39 -9.92 2.03 -10.90
CA ALA A 39 -11.15 2.71 -10.52
C ALA A 39 -10.94 3.42 -9.17
N PRO A 40 -11.43 4.66 -9.00
CA PRO A 40 -11.38 5.35 -7.72
C PRO A 40 -11.89 4.42 -6.64
N ARG A 41 -11.10 4.21 -5.58
CA ARG A 41 -11.48 3.28 -4.53
C ARG A 41 -12.82 3.72 -3.96
N ALA A 42 -13.84 2.86 -4.12
CA ALA A 42 -15.15 3.10 -3.56
C ALA A 42 -15.04 3.02 -2.03
N GLY A 43 -14.82 4.15 -1.38
CA GLY A 43 -14.71 4.22 0.06
C GLY A 43 -14.12 5.54 0.54
N ALA A 44 -14.84 6.21 1.43
CA ALA A 44 -14.28 7.34 2.16
C ALA A 44 -13.21 6.84 3.13
N ARG A 45 -12.13 7.63 3.29
CA ARG A 45 -11.16 7.39 4.36
C ARG A 45 -11.90 7.39 5.71
N PRO A 46 -11.67 6.40 6.59
CA PRO A 46 -12.28 6.41 7.91
C PRO A 46 -11.90 7.67 8.68
N SER A 47 -12.84 8.21 9.47
CA SER A 47 -12.57 9.35 10.34
C SER A 47 -11.49 9.01 11.37
N SER A 48 -10.74 10.00 11.82
CA SER A 48 -9.73 9.83 12.89
C SER A 48 -10.33 9.19 14.15
N ARG A 49 -11.58 9.54 14.48
CA ARG A 49 -12.34 8.95 15.59
C ARG A 49 -12.62 7.46 15.37
N ALA A 50 -13.04 7.05 14.17
CA ALA A 50 -13.28 5.65 13.85
C ALA A 50 -12.00 4.82 14.00
N VAL A 51 -10.87 5.35 13.50
CA VAL A 51 -9.55 4.71 13.64
C VAL A 51 -9.14 4.60 15.11
N ALA A 52 -9.30 5.67 15.90
CA ALA A 52 -8.94 5.67 17.32
C ALA A 52 -9.77 4.66 18.13
N THR A 53 -11.07 4.54 17.84
CA THR A 53 -11.94 3.55 18.48
C THR A 53 -11.53 2.12 18.12
N ALA A 54 -11.29 1.85 16.84
CA ALA A 54 -10.83 0.53 16.38
C ALA A 54 -9.49 0.15 17.03
N ARG A 55 -8.53 1.08 17.14
CA ARG A 55 -7.26 0.85 17.83
C ARG A 55 -7.44 0.45 19.29
N ARG A 56 -8.30 1.15 20.03
CA ARG A 56 -8.58 0.81 21.44
C ARG A 56 -9.20 -0.58 21.57
N ALA A 57 -10.15 -0.91 20.71
CA ALA A 57 -10.77 -2.24 20.69
C ALA A 57 -9.77 -3.35 20.36
N ALA A 58 -8.90 -3.13 19.35
CA ALA A 58 -7.87 -4.10 18.97
C ALA A 58 -6.80 -4.30 20.05
N GLY A 59 -6.56 -3.29 20.91
CA GLY A 59 -5.70 -3.41 22.08
C GLY A 59 -6.30 -4.22 23.23
N THR A 60 -7.54 -4.67 23.10
CA THR A 60 -8.23 -5.52 24.09
C THR A 60 -8.42 -6.93 23.56
N GLY A 61 -8.43 -7.93 24.45
CA GLY A 61 -8.58 -9.34 24.08
C GLY A 61 -7.30 -10.17 24.29
N ARG A 62 -7.24 -11.34 23.67
CA ARG A 62 -6.12 -12.28 23.80
C ARG A 62 -4.87 -11.70 23.14
N ARG A 63 -3.73 -11.72 23.84
CA ARG A 63 -2.50 -11.16 23.30
C ARG A 63 -2.00 -12.07 22.18
N LEU A 64 -1.38 -11.46 21.17
CA LEU A 64 -0.71 -12.20 20.09
C LEU A 64 0.33 -13.18 20.66
N ALA A 65 1.06 -12.76 21.70
CA ALA A 65 2.01 -13.62 22.40
C ALA A 65 1.36 -14.91 22.92
N ASP A 66 0.15 -14.82 23.48
CA ASP A 66 -0.57 -15.99 23.99
C ASP A 66 -0.95 -16.92 22.84
N LEU A 67 -1.42 -16.39 21.71
CA LEU A 67 -1.75 -17.19 20.53
C LEU A 67 -0.52 -17.92 19.97
N VAL A 68 0.63 -17.24 19.91
CA VAL A 68 1.88 -17.80 19.40
C VAL A 68 2.42 -18.90 20.32
N SER A 69 2.37 -18.69 21.65
CA SER A 69 2.83 -19.70 22.60
C SER A 69 1.95 -20.95 22.58
N ASN A 70 0.63 -20.80 22.54
CA ASN A 70 -0.30 -21.93 22.53
C ASN A 70 -0.33 -22.70 21.19
N GLY A 71 0.15 -22.11 20.09
CA GLY A 71 0.19 -22.75 18.76
C GLY A 71 1.49 -23.49 18.45
N ARG A 72 2.42 -23.55 19.41
CA ARG A 72 3.72 -24.23 19.28
C ARG A 72 3.81 -25.55 20.06
N GLU A 73 2.79 -25.87 20.85
CA GLU A 73 2.54 -27.22 21.39
C GLU A 73 1.80 -28.07 20.35
#